data_AF-Q1AUY2-F1
#
_entry.id   AF-Q1AUY2-F1
#
_cell.length_a   1.000
_cell.length_b   1.000
_cell.length_c   1.000
_cell.angle_alpha   90.00
_cell.angle_beta   90.00
_cell.angle_gamma   90.00
#
_symmetry.space_group_name_H-M   'P 1'
#
loop_
_entity.id
_entity.type
_entity.pdbx_description
1 polymer ?
#
loop_
_entity_poly.entity_id
_entity_poly.type
_entity_poly.pdbx_seq_one_letter_code
_entity_poly.pdbx_strand_id
1 'polypeptide(L)'
;MWSVKKPGGAGPAPGATQGGWSLSEQSVHERRVSRALRGLVLFRERGMEIRPLADGSWRVPSCSAVSRFYVVNLEEESCTCADFRKRRKACKHIFAAVIAASRRGRAVSLMAELRARRAEELAEAVAEPVPQPVTESAIRESYDLYLRVCGLYPRDSMLVEAARARHKAALRAYVVGSA
;
A
#
# COMPACT_ATOMS: atom_id res chain seq x y z
N MET A 1 -46.32 59.23 43.29
CA MET A 1 -47.17 58.73 42.19
C MET A 1 -46.59 57.43 41.66
N TRP A 2 -47.32 56.35 41.92
CA TRP A 2 -47.42 55.04 41.23
C TRP A 2 -46.18 54.15 40.98
N SER A 3 -46.22 53.01 41.69
CA SER A 3 -45.58 51.72 41.40
C SER A 3 -46.04 51.11 40.07
N VAL A 4 -45.13 50.41 39.36
CA VAL A 4 -45.39 49.13 38.65
C VAL A 4 -44.04 48.37 38.56
N LYS A 5 -43.76 47.36 39.39
CA LYS A 5 -44.01 45.91 39.23
C LYS A 5 -43.31 45.26 38.00
N LYS A 6 -42.17 44.58 38.22
CA LYS A 6 -41.67 43.45 37.41
C LYS A 6 -42.37 42.16 37.89
N PRO A 7 -42.62 41.15 37.03
CA PRO A 7 -41.70 40.00 36.98
C PRO A 7 -41.67 39.20 35.66
N GLY A 8 -40.58 38.41 35.49
CA GLY A 8 -40.67 37.02 35.02
C GLY A 8 -40.20 36.69 33.60
N GLY A 9 -39.29 35.70 33.50
CA GLY A 9 -39.43 34.64 32.47
C GLY A 9 -38.24 34.36 31.54
N ALA A 10 -37.33 33.50 32.01
CA ALA A 10 -36.73 32.32 31.34
C ALA A 10 -36.36 32.30 29.84
N GLY A 11 -35.10 31.90 29.58
CA GLY A 11 -34.69 31.07 28.44
C GLY A 11 -33.29 31.36 27.88
N PRO A 12 -32.29 30.47 28.02
CA PRO A 12 -31.05 30.56 27.25
C PRO A 12 -31.22 29.88 25.89
N ALA A 13 -30.92 30.60 24.80
CA ALA A 13 -30.80 30.00 23.48
C ALA A 13 -29.32 29.71 23.16
N PRO A 14 -28.99 28.49 22.66
CA PRO A 14 -27.62 28.08 22.38
C PRO A 14 -27.20 28.65 21.02
N GLY A 15 -26.16 29.46 21.02
CA GLY A 15 -25.51 29.94 19.81
C GLY A 15 -24.02 29.87 20.00
N ALA A 16 -23.49 28.64 20.14
CA ALA A 16 -22.08 28.40 19.98
C ALA A 16 -21.68 28.94 18.60
N THR A 17 -21.03 30.09 18.60
CA THR A 17 -20.31 30.66 17.46
C THR A 17 -19.22 29.68 17.10
N GLN A 18 -19.58 28.70 16.27
CA GLN A 18 -18.60 27.97 15.48
C GLN A 18 -17.91 29.03 14.62
N GLY A 19 -16.64 29.29 14.94
CA GLY A 19 -15.81 30.22 14.20
C GLY A 19 -15.90 29.88 12.73
N GLY A 20 -16.48 30.79 11.95
CA GLY A 20 -16.39 30.77 10.51
C GLY A 20 -14.96 31.13 10.17
N TRP A 21 -14.10 30.13 10.01
CA TRP A 21 -12.77 30.34 9.46
C TRP A 21 -12.96 30.83 8.03
N SER A 22 -12.60 32.08 7.80
CA SER A 22 -12.71 32.73 6.50
C SER A 22 -11.98 31.90 5.44
N LEU A 23 -12.64 31.65 4.31
CA LEU A 23 -12.05 31.01 3.11
C LEU A 23 -10.74 31.70 2.66
N SER A 24 -10.52 32.97 3.04
CA SER A 24 -9.27 33.70 2.75
C SER A 24 -8.08 33.22 3.58
N GLU A 25 -8.28 32.80 4.83
CA GLU A 25 -7.21 32.36 5.74
C GLU A 25 -6.69 30.96 5.40
N GLN A 26 -7.58 30.07 4.96
CA GLN A 26 -7.19 28.76 4.42
C GLN A 26 -6.20 28.93 3.25
N SER A 27 -6.47 29.87 2.33
CA SER A 27 -5.59 30.13 1.18
C SER A 27 -4.21 30.71 1.56
N VAL A 28 -4.08 31.41 2.70
CA VAL A 28 -2.82 32.00 3.16
C VAL A 28 -1.97 30.96 3.90
N HIS A 29 -2.62 30.11 4.71
CA HIS A 29 -1.94 29.01 5.39
C HIS A 29 -1.40 27.99 4.37
N GLU A 30 -2.20 27.66 3.36
CA GLU A 30 -1.84 26.76 2.25
C GLU A 30 -0.68 27.30 1.38
N ARG A 31 -0.54 28.64 1.32
CA ARG A 31 0.59 29.32 0.66
C ARG A 31 1.91 29.23 1.44
N ARG A 32 1.87 29.13 2.77
CA ARG A 32 3.06 29.13 3.67
C ARG A 32 3.59 27.75 4.04
N VAL A 33 3.04 26.67 3.50
CA VAL A 33 3.55 25.30 3.70
C VAL A 33 4.85 25.10 2.91
N SER A 34 5.89 24.51 3.53
CA SER A 34 7.18 24.23 2.87
C SER A 34 6.98 23.36 1.62
N ARG A 35 7.91 23.41 0.64
CA ARG A 35 7.80 22.60 -0.58
C ARG A 35 7.76 21.10 -0.27
N ALA A 36 8.52 20.67 0.74
CA ALA A 36 8.54 19.30 1.22
C ALA A 36 7.17 18.90 1.79
N LEU A 37 6.58 19.72 2.67
CA LEU A 37 5.26 19.47 3.23
C LEU A 37 4.17 19.46 2.15
N ARG A 38 4.23 20.36 1.16
CA ARG A 38 3.32 20.31 -0.01
C ARG A 38 3.51 19.06 -0.86
N GLY A 39 4.74 18.54 -0.94
CA GLY A 39 5.01 17.26 -1.59
C GLY A 39 4.41 16.08 -0.83
N LEU A 40 4.50 16.09 0.50
CA LEU A 40 3.83 15.10 1.35
C LEU A 40 2.31 15.14 1.20
N VAL A 41 1.71 16.33 1.19
CA VAL A 41 0.26 16.51 0.95
C VAL A 41 -0.13 15.96 -0.42
N LEU A 42 0.58 16.35 -1.48
CA LEU A 42 0.34 15.83 -2.82
C LEU A 42 0.44 14.29 -2.88
N PHE A 43 1.45 13.72 -2.22
CA PHE A 43 1.58 12.28 -2.16
C PHE A 43 0.43 11.61 -1.39
N ARG A 44 -0.03 12.21 -0.28
CA ARG A 44 -1.16 11.67 0.49
C ARG A 44 -2.46 11.69 -0.31
N GLU A 45 -2.73 12.76 -1.03
CA GLU A 45 -3.98 12.94 -1.76
C GLU A 45 -4.01 12.18 -3.08
N ARG A 46 -2.89 12.18 -3.82
CA ARG A 46 -2.83 11.67 -5.21
C ARG A 46 -1.70 10.67 -5.45
N GLY A 47 -1.14 10.08 -4.39
CA GLY A 47 0.01 9.17 -4.49
C GLY A 47 -0.21 7.95 -5.38
N MET A 48 -1.46 7.49 -5.53
CA MET A 48 -1.82 6.38 -6.40
C MET A 48 -1.66 6.69 -7.90
N GLU A 49 -1.63 7.97 -8.26
CA GLU A 49 -1.41 8.45 -9.63
C GLU A 49 0.07 8.72 -9.93
N ILE A 50 0.93 8.70 -8.91
CA ILE A 50 2.37 8.84 -9.07
C ILE A 50 2.94 7.50 -9.53
N ARG A 51 3.53 7.48 -10.73
CA ARG A 51 3.99 6.25 -11.38
C ARG A 51 5.38 6.44 -11.98
N PRO A 52 6.27 5.43 -11.88
CA PRO A 52 7.51 5.45 -12.66
C PRO A 52 7.19 5.30 -14.14
N LEU A 53 8.02 5.92 -14.96
CA LEU A 53 8.06 5.81 -16.41
C LEU A 53 9.16 4.84 -16.84
N ALA A 54 9.13 4.41 -18.10
CA ALA A 54 10.07 3.42 -18.62
C ALA A 54 11.53 3.90 -18.64
N ASP A 55 11.74 5.21 -18.72
CA ASP A 55 13.05 5.88 -18.73
C ASP A 55 13.62 6.13 -17.32
N GLY A 56 13.00 5.58 -16.27
CA GLY A 56 13.41 5.79 -14.88
C GLY A 56 12.91 7.10 -14.24
N SER A 57 12.29 7.98 -15.03
CA SER A 57 11.65 9.19 -14.52
C SER A 57 10.29 8.88 -13.90
N TRP A 58 9.65 9.89 -13.29
CA TRP A 58 8.40 9.75 -12.56
C TRP A 58 7.34 10.70 -13.08
N ARG A 59 6.16 10.14 -13.37
CA ARG A 59 4.94 10.90 -13.65
C ARG A 59 4.27 11.29 -12.35
N VAL A 60 4.13 12.59 -12.11
CA VAL A 60 3.53 13.16 -10.89
C VAL A 60 2.36 14.07 -11.25
N PRO A 61 1.17 13.91 -10.65
CA PRO A 61 0.03 14.75 -10.97
C PRO A 61 0.22 16.20 -10.50
N SER A 62 -0.44 17.12 -11.18
CA SER A 62 -0.56 18.50 -10.74
C SER A 62 -1.53 18.61 -9.56
N CYS A 63 -1.24 19.44 -8.56
CA CYS A 63 -2.21 19.67 -7.48
C CYS A 63 -3.51 20.35 -7.94
N SER A 64 -3.50 21.14 -9.01
CA SER A 64 -4.61 22.03 -9.38
C SER A 64 -5.36 21.62 -10.64
N ALA A 65 -4.83 20.67 -11.41
CA ALA A 65 -5.45 20.20 -12.64
C ALA A 65 -5.42 18.68 -12.66
N VAL A 66 -6.60 18.07 -12.78
CA VAL A 66 -6.78 16.61 -12.71
C VAL A 66 -6.02 15.91 -13.83
N SER A 67 -6.07 16.45 -15.05
CA SER A 67 -5.46 15.88 -16.26
C SER A 67 -4.00 16.26 -16.50
N ARG A 68 -3.43 17.17 -15.68
CA ARG A 68 -2.06 17.65 -15.91
C ARG A 68 -1.06 16.88 -15.06
N PHE A 69 0.01 16.44 -15.70
CA PHE A 69 1.11 15.73 -15.06
C PHE A 69 2.44 16.45 -15.33
N TYR A 70 3.39 16.22 -14.45
CA TYR A 70 4.77 16.64 -14.58
C TYR A 70 5.67 15.42 -14.56
N VAL A 71 6.80 15.53 -15.27
CA VAL A 71 7.85 14.52 -15.27
C VAL A 71 8.91 14.97 -14.28
N VAL A 72 9.33 14.05 -13.43
CA VAL A 72 10.36 14.24 -12.42
C VAL A 72 11.49 13.25 -12.69
N ASN A 73 12.71 13.76 -12.87
CA ASN A 73 13.90 12.92 -12.82
C ASN A 73 14.48 13.02 -11.39
N LEU A 74 14.51 11.89 -10.67
CA LEU A 74 15.01 11.87 -9.30
C LEU A 74 16.54 11.90 -9.23
N GLU A 75 17.23 11.41 -10.26
CA GLU A 75 18.70 11.40 -10.33
C GLU A 75 19.25 12.81 -10.62
N GLU A 76 18.64 13.51 -11.57
CA GLU A 76 18.98 14.91 -11.88
C GLU A 76 18.30 15.93 -10.94
N GLU A 77 17.51 15.46 -9.97
CA GLU A 77 16.63 16.27 -9.13
C GLU A 77 15.81 17.31 -9.92
N SER A 78 15.30 16.92 -11.09
CA SER A 78 14.70 17.82 -12.06
C SER A 78 13.18 17.61 -12.20
N CYS A 79 12.46 18.67 -12.58
CA CYS A 79 11.02 18.58 -12.81
C CYS A 79 10.55 19.52 -13.93
N THR A 80 9.60 19.06 -14.75
CA THR A 80 9.03 19.88 -15.85
C THR A 80 8.07 20.98 -15.38
N CYS A 81 7.80 21.10 -14.08
CA CYS A 81 6.87 22.10 -13.56
C CYS A 81 7.43 23.53 -13.62
N ALA A 82 6.54 24.52 -13.64
CA ALA A 82 6.93 25.93 -13.70
C ALA A 82 7.72 26.39 -12.46
N ASP A 83 7.44 25.85 -11.26
CA ASP A 83 8.17 26.23 -10.04
C ASP A 83 9.64 25.81 -10.13
N PHE A 84 9.91 24.60 -10.63
CA PHE A 84 11.27 24.13 -10.86
C PHE A 84 11.95 24.93 -11.97
N ARG A 85 11.29 25.14 -13.12
CA ARG A 85 11.86 25.93 -14.22
C ARG A 85 12.29 27.34 -13.79
N LYS A 86 11.51 27.99 -12.93
CA LYS A 86 11.80 29.34 -12.44
C LYS A 86 12.89 29.37 -11.36
N ARG A 87 12.91 28.39 -10.46
CA ARG A 87 13.74 28.47 -9.24
C ARG A 87 14.95 27.54 -9.24
N ARG A 88 14.95 26.51 -10.09
CA ARG A 88 15.96 25.46 -10.17
C ARG A 88 16.28 24.84 -8.80
N LYS A 89 15.24 24.65 -7.97
CA LYS A 89 15.29 24.03 -6.64
C LYS A 89 14.21 22.98 -6.52
N ALA A 90 14.42 21.98 -5.65
CA ALA A 90 13.45 20.90 -5.39
C ALA A 90 12.03 21.44 -5.17
N CYS A 91 11.13 21.09 -6.09
CA CYS A 91 9.72 21.47 -6.07
C CYS A 91 8.90 20.41 -5.34
N LYS A 92 7.63 20.71 -5.01
CA LYS A 92 6.74 19.74 -4.34
C LYS A 92 6.59 18.40 -5.08
N HIS A 93 6.70 18.39 -6.42
CA HIS A 93 6.60 17.17 -7.20
C HIS A 93 7.83 16.25 -7.02
N ILE A 94 9.02 16.83 -6.87
CA ILE A 94 10.24 16.07 -6.57
C ILE A 94 10.09 15.38 -5.22
N PHE A 95 9.65 16.12 -4.18
CA PHE A 95 9.39 15.53 -2.87
C PHE A 95 8.31 14.42 -2.92
N ALA A 96 7.21 14.63 -3.66
CA ALA A 96 6.17 13.61 -3.81
C ALA A 96 6.70 12.35 -4.53
N ALA A 97 7.53 12.51 -5.56
CA ALA A 97 8.17 11.41 -6.26
C ALA A 97 9.16 10.65 -5.37
N VAL A 98 9.98 11.34 -4.56
CA VAL A 98 10.88 10.71 -3.58
C VAL A 98 10.08 9.84 -2.61
N ILE A 99 8.98 10.35 -2.05
CA ILE A 99 8.14 9.58 -1.12
C ILE A 99 7.54 8.34 -1.81
N ALA A 100 7.08 8.50 -3.05
CA ALA A 100 6.53 7.40 -3.85
C ALA A 100 7.59 6.33 -4.14
N ALA A 101 8.79 6.72 -4.57
CA ALA A 101 9.91 5.83 -4.82
C ALA A 101 10.28 5.03 -3.56
N SER A 102 10.45 5.71 -2.43
CA SER A 102 10.79 5.07 -1.15
C SER A 102 9.71 4.11 -0.66
N ARG A 103 8.42 4.46 -0.82
CA ARG A 103 7.31 3.54 -0.47
C ARG A 103 7.26 2.33 -1.39
N ARG A 104 7.48 2.53 -2.69
CA ARG A 104 7.50 1.43 -3.67
C ARG A 104 8.65 0.47 -3.39
N GLY A 105 9.86 0.98 -3.14
CA GLY A 105 11.01 0.17 -2.76
C GLY A 105 10.73 -0.68 -1.51
N ARG A 106 10.20 -0.08 -0.44
CA ARG A 106 9.81 -0.81 0.77
C ARG A 106 8.74 -1.88 0.53
N ALA A 107 7.71 -1.58 -0.27
CA ALA A 107 6.66 -2.54 -0.58
C ALA A 107 7.19 -3.74 -1.37
N VAL A 108 8.11 -3.51 -2.31
CA VAL A 108 8.77 -4.59 -3.06
C VAL A 108 9.61 -5.47 -2.13
N SER A 109 10.40 -4.86 -1.23
CA SER A 109 11.19 -5.60 -0.22
C SER A 109 10.30 -6.47 0.68
N LEU A 110 9.25 -5.88 1.27
CA LEU A 110 8.33 -6.61 2.15
C LEU A 110 7.64 -7.77 1.43
N MET A 111 7.22 -7.56 0.18
CA MET A 111 6.59 -8.63 -0.61
C MET A 111 7.59 -9.72 -1.00
N ALA A 112 8.88 -9.41 -1.16
CA ALA A 112 9.92 -10.41 -1.35
C ALA A 112 10.16 -11.20 -0.06
N GLU A 113 10.27 -10.54 1.08
CA GLU A 113 10.40 -11.17 2.40
C GLU A 113 9.22 -12.10 2.73
N LEU A 114 7.99 -11.66 2.48
CA LEU A 114 6.79 -12.49 2.70
C LEU A 114 6.76 -13.71 1.79
N ARG A 115 7.23 -13.58 0.54
CA ARG A 115 7.37 -14.74 -0.36
C ARG A 115 8.43 -15.71 0.14
N ALA A 116 9.56 -15.21 0.64
CA ALA A 116 10.61 -16.04 1.23
C ALA A 116 10.13 -16.80 2.48
N ARG A 117 9.38 -16.15 3.39
CA ARG A 117 8.79 -16.85 4.54
C ARG A 117 7.82 -17.95 4.12
N ARG A 118 6.90 -17.64 3.20
CA ARG A 118 5.99 -18.66 2.64
C ARG A 118 6.74 -19.77 1.92
N ALA A 119 7.92 -19.47 1.37
CA ALA A 119 8.77 -20.46 0.73
C ALA A 119 9.29 -21.48 1.74
N GLU A 120 9.83 -20.99 2.84
CA GLU A 120 10.33 -21.80 3.94
C GLU A 120 9.22 -22.66 4.56
N GLU A 121 8.07 -22.05 4.86
CA GLU A 121 6.89 -22.76 5.40
C GLU A 121 6.43 -23.92 4.49
N LEU A 122 6.42 -23.70 3.17
CA LEU A 122 6.04 -24.73 2.21
C LEU A 122 7.12 -25.81 2.05
N ALA A 123 8.40 -25.43 2.08
CA ALA A 123 9.50 -26.38 2.04
C ALA A 123 9.47 -27.31 3.24
N GLU A 124 9.23 -26.76 4.44
CA GLU A 124 9.06 -27.53 5.67
C GLU A 124 7.86 -28.47 5.58
N ALA A 125 6.69 -27.97 5.17
CA ALA A 125 5.49 -28.80 5.04
C ALA A 125 5.63 -29.93 3.99
N VAL A 126 6.45 -29.71 2.95
CA VAL A 126 6.78 -30.73 1.94
C VAL A 126 7.77 -31.75 2.49
N ALA A 127 8.70 -31.33 3.34
CA ALA A 127 9.70 -32.20 3.96
C ALA A 127 9.13 -33.05 5.10
N GLU A 128 8.14 -32.52 5.84
CA GLU A 128 7.41 -33.24 6.89
C GLU A 128 6.94 -34.58 6.34
N PRO A 129 7.06 -35.74 7.02
CA PRO A 129 6.54 -37.01 6.52
C PRO A 129 5.01 -37.03 6.37
N VAL A 130 4.49 -38.00 5.61
CA VAL A 130 3.03 -38.22 5.54
C VAL A 130 2.63 -39.00 6.79
N PRO A 131 1.61 -38.57 7.56
CA PRO A 131 1.20 -39.26 8.77
C PRO A 131 0.74 -40.69 8.48
N GLN A 132 1.06 -41.62 9.38
CA GLN A 132 0.62 -43.02 9.33
C GLN A 132 -0.38 -43.31 10.48
N PRO A 133 -1.43 -44.12 10.24
CA PRO A 133 -1.82 -44.68 8.95
C PRO A 133 -2.30 -43.58 7.99
N VAL A 134 -2.03 -43.76 6.69
CA VAL A 134 -2.46 -42.78 5.69
C VAL A 134 -3.98 -42.84 5.57
N THR A 135 -4.64 -41.69 5.73
CA THR A 135 -6.09 -41.54 5.58
C THR A 135 -6.41 -40.78 4.29
N GLU A 136 -7.68 -40.81 3.88
CA GLU A 136 -8.16 -39.98 2.77
C GLU A 136 -7.93 -38.47 3.03
N SER A 137 -8.08 -38.00 4.27
CA SER A 137 -7.77 -36.61 4.63
C SER A 137 -6.29 -36.28 4.41
N ALA A 138 -5.38 -37.18 4.79
CA ALA A 138 -3.95 -36.99 4.59
C ALA A 138 -3.57 -36.89 3.10
N ILE A 139 -4.25 -37.65 2.22
CA ILE A 139 -4.08 -37.53 0.77
C ILE A 139 -4.53 -36.15 0.28
N ARG A 140 -5.71 -35.70 0.70
CA ARG A 140 -6.25 -34.39 0.32
C ARG A 140 -5.34 -33.25 0.78
N GLU A 141 -4.89 -33.28 2.03
CA GLU A 141 -3.94 -32.30 2.57
C GLU A 141 -2.62 -32.29 1.79
N SER A 142 -2.12 -33.47 1.41
CA SER A 142 -0.93 -33.59 0.57
C SER A 142 -1.14 -33.01 -0.84
N TYR A 143 -2.33 -33.16 -1.42
CA TYR A 143 -2.66 -32.59 -2.73
C TYR A 143 -2.80 -31.07 -2.66
N ASP A 144 -3.48 -30.55 -1.63
CA ASP A 144 -3.62 -29.12 -1.38
C ASP A 144 -2.27 -28.45 -1.16
N LEU A 145 -1.34 -29.13 -0.47
CA LEU A 145 0.05 -28.69 -0.37
C LEU A 145 0.73 -28.62 -1.74
N TYR A 146 0.61 -29.67 -2.57
CA TYR A 146 1.15 -29.67 -3.93
C TYR A 146 0.60 -28.53 -4.79
N LEU A 147 -0.71 -28.26 -4.74
CA LEU A 147 -1.33 -27.15 -5.47
C LEU A 147 -0.83 -25.79 -4.97
N ARG A 148 -0.68 -25.61 -3.65
CA ARG A 148 -0.11 -24.37 -3.08
C ARG A 148 1.32 -24.11 -3.57
N VAL A 149 2.15 -25.16 -3.66
CA VAL A 149 3.50 -25.05 -4.21
C VAL A 149 3.44 -24.72 -5.72
N CYS A 150 2.58 -25.37 -6.50
CA CYS A 150 2.43 -25.06 -7.93
C CYS A 150 1.96 -23.62 -8.21
N GLY A 151 1.21 -23.01 -7.30
CA GLY A 151 0.77 -21.62 -7.42
C GLY A 151 1.87 -20.57 -7.19
N LEU A 152 2.99 -20.96 -6.59
CA LEU A 152 4.06 -20.04 -6.18
C LEU A 152 5.39 -20.27 -6.90
N TYR A 153 5.59 -21.45 -7.48
CA TYR A 153 6.86 -21.84 -8.08
C TYR A 153 6.73 -22.28 -9.54
N PRO A 154 7.82 -22.13 -10.34
CA PRO A 154 7.93 -22.76 -11.64
C PRO A 154 7.69 -24.26 -11.56
N ARG A 155 7.07 -24.83 -12.60
CA ARG A 155 6.68 -26.25 -12.66
C ARG A 155 7.85 -27.21 -12.52
N ASP A 156 9.02 -26.79 -12.95
CA ASP A 156 10.30 -27.50 -12.95
C ASP A 156 11.14 -27.24 -11.70
N SER A 157 10.62 -26.51 -10.71
CA SER A 157 11.33 -26.27 -9.46
C SER A 157 11.45 -27.55 -8.61
N MET A 158 12.56 -27.68 -7.90
CA MET A 158 12.83 -28.77 -6.96
C MET A 158 11.70 -28.94 -5.93
N LEU A 159 11.11 -27.84 -5.46
CA LEU A 159 10.04 -27.87 -4.46
C LEU A 159 8.73 -28.43 -5.04
N VAL A 160 8.39 -28.10 -6.29
CA VAL A 160 7.23 -28.68 -6.98
C VAL A 160 7.41 -30.19 -7.15
N GLU A 161 8.61 -30.64 -7.54
CA GLU A 161 8.90 -32.06 -7.71
C GLU A 161 8.90 -32.82 -6.37
N ALA A 162 9.44 -32.23 -5.29
CA ALA A 162 9.35 -32.80 -3.96
C ALA A 162 7.90 -32.92 -3.47
N ALA A 163 7.08 -31.88 -3.66
CA ALA A 163 5.66 -31.92 -3.30
C ALA A 163 4.88 -32.97 -4.12
N ARG A 164 5.20 -33.11 -5.41
CA ARG A 164 4.64 -34.15 -6.28
C ARG A 164 5.03 -35.54 -5.79
N ALA A 165 6.30 -35.74 -5.44
CA ALA A 165 6.82 -37.02 -4.93
C ALA A 165 6.16 -37.40 -3.61
N ARG A 166 6.03 -36.45 -2.67
CA ARG A 166 5.28 -36.59 -1.42
C ARG A 166 3.85 -37.08 -1.66
N HIS A 167 3.11 -36.41 -2.53
CA HIS A 167 1.72 -36.77 -2.81
C HIS A 167 1.59 -38.16 -3.45
N LYS A 168 2.49 -38.51 -4.39
CA LYS A 168 2.55 -39.86 -4.96
C LYS A 168 2.83 -40.93 -3.90
N ALA A 169 3.70 -40.64 -2.92
CA ALA A 169 4.00 -41.55 -1.83
C ALA A 169 2.77 -41.77 -0.92
N ALA A 170 2.05 -40.69 -0.57
CA ALA A 170 0.81 -40.77 0.19
C ALA A 170 -0.24 -41.66 -0.50
N LEU A 171 -0.46 -41.45 -1.80
CA LEU A 171 -1.40 -42.26 -2.60
C LEU A 171 -1.03 -43.76 -2.59
N ARG A 172 0.26 -44.09 -2.78
CA ARG A 172 0.72 -45.49 -2.75
C ARG A 172 0.49 -46.14 -1.40
N ALA A 173 0.83 -45.45 -0.31
CA ALA A 173 0.67 -45.96 1.04
C ALA A 173 -0.80 -46.21 1.40
N TYR A 174 -1.70 -45.32 0.98
CA TYR A 174 -3.15 -45.51 1.18
C TYR A 174 -3.70 -46.73 0.44
N VAL A 175 -3.33 -46.91 -0.83
CA VAL A 175 -3.78 -48.05 -1.63
C VAL A 175 -3.28 -49.38 -1.04
N VAL A 176 -2.03 -49.44 -0.59
CA VAL A 176 -1.47 -50.65 0.04
C VAL A 176 -2.12 -50.94 1.39
N GLY A 177 -2.38 -49.93 2.21
CA GLY A 177 -3.01 -50.10 3.52
C GLY A 177 -4.52 -50.38 3.48
N SER A 178 -5.16 -50.24 2.32
CA SER A 178 -6.58 -50.54 2.11
C SER A 178 -6.84 -51.93 1.51
N ALA A 179 -5.79 -52.70 1.22
CA ALA A 179 -5.83 -54.06 0.66
C ALA A 179 -5.66 -55.10 1.77
#